data_AF-A0A6N6WRA3-F1
#
_entry.id   AF-A0A6N6WRA3-F1
#
_cell.length_a   1.000
_cell.length_b   1.000
_cell.length_c   1.000
_cell.angle_alpha   90.00
_cell.angle_beta   90.00
_cell.angle_gamma   90.00
#
_symmetry.space_group_name_H-M   'P 1'
#
loop_
_entity.id
_entity.type
_entity.pdbx_description
1 polymer ?
#
loop_
_entity_poly.entity_id
_entity_poly.type
_entity_poly.pdbx_seq_one_letter_code
_entity_poly.pdbx_strand_id
1 'polypeptide(L)' 'IEELAAFIKGLGDVPVRLNAFHAHGVYGEAQSWASATPEDVEPLADALKVRGVGRLIFPALYL' A
#
# COMPACT_ATOMS: atom_id res chain seq x y z
N ILE A 1 -2.55 9.30 7.25
CA ILE A 1 -2.54 9.30 5.76
C ILE A 1 -1.95 10.59 5.22
N GLU A 2 -2.29 11.76 5.80
CA GLU A 2 -1.72 13.05 5.37
C GLU A 2 -0.19 13.06 5.35
N GLU A 3 0.42 12.57 6.42
CA GLU A 3 1.87 12.54 6.59
C GLU A 3 2.54 11.63 5.55
N LEU A 4 1.92 10.49 5.27
CA LEU A 4 2.40 9.55 4.26
C LEU A 4 2.32 10.17 2.85
N ALA A 5 1.21 10.82 2.51
CA ALA A 5 1.05 11.47 1.22
C ALA A 5 2.03 12.65 1.05
N ALA A 6 2.22 13.46 2.09
CA ALA A 6 3.19 14.55 2.10
C ALA A 6 4.62 14.03 1.93
N PHE A 7 4.97 12.96 2.64
CA PHE A 7 6.26 12.29 2.50
C PHE A 7 6.51 11.82 1.06
N ILE A 8 5.57 11.07 0.48
CA ILE A 8 5.66 10.57 -0.90
C ILE A 8 5.83 11.73 -1.89
N LYS A 9 5.06 12.81 -1.74
CA LYS A 9 5.17 13.99 -2.60
C LYS A 9 6.53 14.69 -2.47
N GLY A 10 7.12 14.67 -1.29
CA GLY A 10 8.48 15.16 -1.06
C GLY A 10 9.56 14.40 -1.84
N LEU A 11 9.27 13.18 -2.31
CA LEU A 11 10.16 12.38 -3.14
C LEU A 11 10.10 12.76 -4.63
N GLY A 12 9.15 13.61 -5.05
CA GLY A 12 8.93 13.99 -6.45
C GLY A 12 8.00 13.05 -7.21
N ASP A 13 8.05 13.08 -8.55
CA ASP A 13 7.23 12.23 -9.42
C ASP A 13 7.79 10.80 -9.53
N VAL A 14 7.65 10.03 -8.45
CA VAL A 14 8.10 8.64 -8.37
C VAL A 14 6.92 7.66 -8.39
N PRO A 15 7.05 6.50 -9.06
CA PRO A 15 6.05 5.44 -8.94
C PRO A 15 6.07 4.83 -7.54
N VAL A 16 4.89 4.61 -6.96
CA VAL A 16 4.71 4.01 -5.63
C VAL A 16 4.00 2.68 -5.77
N ARG A 17 4.64 1.60 -5.29
CA ARG A 17 4.02 0.27 -5.26
C ARG A 17 3.30 0.05 -3.94
N LEU A 18 2.03 -0.29 -4.02
CA LEU A 18 1.28 -0.87 -2.92
C LEU A 18 1.48 -2.39 -2.96
N ASN A 19 1.85 -2.97 -1.82
CA ASN A 19 1.98 -4.42 -1.67
C ASN A 19 0.86 -4.92 -0.77
N ALA A 20 0.26 -6.06 -1.12
CA ALA A 20 -0.66 -6.78 -0.25
C ALA A 20 0.15 -7.74 0.62
N PHE A 21 -0.01 -7.62 1.93
CA PHE A 21 0.62 -8.54 2.87
C PHE A 21 0.04 -9.95 2.72
N HIS A 22 0.89 -10.97 2.79
CA HIS A 22 0.51 -12.37 2.83
C HIS A 22 1.47 -13.15 3.73
N ALA A 23 0.95 -14.11 4.50
CA ALA A 23 1.70 -14.79 5.56
C ALA A 23 2.75 -15.81 5.07
N HIS A 24 2.84 -16.08 3.77
CA HIS A 24 3.80 -17.06 3.24
C HIS A 24 5.25 -16.68 3.56
N GLY A 25 5.96 -17.58 4.23
CA GLY A 25 7.35 -17.36 4.64
C GLY A 25 7.53 -16.33 5.76
N VAL A 26 6.46 -15.88 6.40
CA VAL A 26 6.50 -14.96 7.54
C VAL A 26 6.63 -15.76 8.84
N TYR A 27 7.55 -15.34 9.71
CA TYR A 27 7.79 -15.95 11.01
C TYR A 27 7.60 -14.93 12.13
N GLY A 28 7.31 -15.43 13.34
CA GLY A 28 7.12 -14.59 14.52
C GLY A 28 5.74 -13.93 14.55
N GLU A 29 5.65 -12.76 15.17
CA GLU A 29 4.38 -12.08 15.46
C GLU A 29 3.52 -11.80 14.22
N ALA A 30 4.15 -11.51 13.08
CA ALA A 30 3.45 -11.22 11.84
C ALA A 30 2.79 -12.46 11.20
N GLN A 31 3.05 -13.68 11.70
CA GLN A 31 2.41 -14.89 11.21
C GLN A 31 0.89 -14.88 11.45
N SER A 32 0.43 -14.20 12.49
CA SER A 32 -1.00 -14.08 12.81
C SER A 32 -1.66 -12.84 12.22
N TRP A 33 -0.94 -12.03 11.43
CA TRP A 33 -1.52 -10.86 10.79
C TRP A 33 -2.44 -11.29 9.65
N ALA A 34 -3.53 -10.54 9.46
CA ALA A 34 -4.44 -10.78 8.34
C ALA A 34 -3.72 -10.47 7.01
N SER A 35 -3.90 -11.34 6.01
CA SER A 35 -3.57 -10.99 4.63
C SER A 35 -4.33 -9.74 4.21
N ALA A 36 -3.69 -8.88 3.42
CA ALA A 36 -4.36 -7.74 2.83
C ALA A 36 -5.16 -8.18 1.61
N THR A 37 -6.38 -7.65 1.50
CA THR A 37 -7.31 -7.89 0.40
C THR A 37 -7.41 -6.66 -0.50
N PRO A 38 -8.06 -6.76 -1.68
CA PRO A 38 -8.38 -5.57 -2.48
C PRO A 38 -9.15 -4.51 -1.69
N GLU A 39 -10.07 -4.95 -0.81
CA GLU A 39 -10.91 -4.08 0.02
C GLU A 39 -10.09 -3.28 1.04
N ASP A 40 -8.88 -3.73 1.39
CA ASP A 40 -7.93 -2.98 2.23
C ASP A 40 -7.06 -2.02 1.41
N VAL A 41 -6.68 -2.43 0.19
CA VAL A 41 -5.71 -1.71 -0.65
C VAL A 41 -6.38 -0.57 -1.43
N GLU A 42 -7.59 -0.78 -1.96
CA GLU A 42 -8.29 0.22 -2.76
C GLU A 42 -8.60 1.51 -1.98
N PRO A 43 -9.11 1.47 -0.73
CA PRO A 43 -9.33 2.68 0.05
C PRO A 43 -8.05 3.46 0.35
N LEU A 44 -6.94 2.75 0.59
CA LEU A 44 -5.63 3.39 0.75
C LEU A 44 -5.19 4.08 -0.55
N ALA A 45 -5.33 3.39 -1.68
CA ALA A 45 -4.97 3.93 -2.98
C ALA A 45 -5.78 5.20 -3.30
N ASP A 46 -7.08 5.18 -3.05
CA ASP A 46 -7.94 6.33 -3.29
C ASP A 46 -7.62 7.50 -2.36
N ALA A 47 -7.35 7.21 -1.09
CA ALA A 47 -6.91 8.23 -0.14
C ALA A 47 -5.59 8.90 -0.57
N LEU A 48 -4.66 8.14 -1.15
CA LEU A 48 -3.41 8.66 -1.71
C LEU A 48 -3.63 9.48 -2.99
N LYS A 49 -4.49 9.00 -3.90
CA LYS A 49 -4.86 9.72 -5.14
C LYS A 49 -5.49 11.08 -4.85
N VAL A 50 -6.44 11.14 -3.91
CA VAL A 50 -7.09 12.40 -3.47
C VAL A 50 -6.07 13.43 -3.00
N ARG A 51 -4.91 12.99 -2.49
CA ARG A 51 -3.83 13.86 -1.99
C ARG A 51 -2.75 14.17 -3.04
N GLY A 52 -2.94 13.70 -4.27
CA GLY A 52 -2.06 13.99 -5.40
C GLY A 52 -0.95 12.96 -5.63
N VAL A 53 -1.01 11.78 -5.00
CA VAL A 53 -0.12 10.67 -5.34
C VAL A 53 -0.70 9.90 -6.52
N GLY A 54 -0.25 10.24 -7.74
CA GLY A 54 -0.88 9.75 -8.97
C GLY A 54 -0.33 8.44 -9.54
N ARG A 55 0.94 8.11 -9.31
CA ARG A 55 1.63 6.97 -9.94
C ARG A 55 1.63 5.73 -9.05
N LEU A 56 0.43 5.22 -8.74
CA LEU A 56 0.27 4.01 -7.93
C LEU A 56 0.36 2.73 -8.78
N ILE A 57 1.13 1.77 -8.30
CA ILE A 57 1.23 0.41 -8.84
C ILE A 57 0.58 -0.52 -7.81
N PHE A 58 -0.44 -1.26 -8.23
CA PHE A 58 -1.19 -2.15 -7.35
C PHE A 58 -0.46 -3.50 -7.15
N PRO A 59 -0.81 -4.26 -6.10
CA PRO A 59 -0.35 -5.62 -5.94
C PRO A 59 -0.64 -6.45 -7.18
N ALA A 60 0.34 -7.23 -7.63
CA ALA A 60 0.15 -8.14 -8.77
C ALA A 60 -0.74 -9.35 -8.42
N LEU A 61 -0.90 -9.63 -7.12
CA LEU A 61 -1.67 -10.74 -6.58
C LEU A 61 -2.12 -10.43 -5.15
N TYR A 62 -3.30 -10.95 -4.80
CA TYR A 62 -3.81 -11.04 -3.43
C TYR A 62 -3.91 -12.54 -3.11
N LEU A 63 -3.31 -12.98 -2.00
CA LEU A 63 -3.07 -14.39 -1.65
C LEU A 63 -3.73 -14.79 -0.32
#